data_AF-K3WNL7-F1
#
_entry.id   AF-K3WNL7-F1
#
_cell.length_a   1.000
_cell.length_b   1.000
_cell.length_c   1.000
_cell.angle_alpha   90.00
_cell.angle_beta   90.00
_cell.angle_gamma   90.00
#
_symmetry.space_group_name_H-M   'P 1'
#
loop_
_entity.id
_entity.type
_entity.pdbx_description
1 polymer ?
#
loop_
_entity_poly.entity_id
_entity_poly.type
_entity_poly.pdbx_seq_one_letter_code
_entity_poly.pdbx_strand_id
1 'polypeptide(L)'
;MAYENEANKQTEITGTWEVELFDCSAPHHLLVAIVLPCGSAYYSARAIKKFPIVLGILVGIFYYGAIGCGVYTALKWDEDADKTISMGGLEVRKTLFGAGYAGMHFLIGVVLLRGWVRAFYGIPGGKLSDAPVGCFLSCCALAQMSKHVAKVKTRASDTLQAYSA
;
A
#
# COMPACT_ATOMS: atom_id res chain seq x y z
N MET A 1 23.43 0.71 -41.16
CA MET A 1 22.14 0.06 -40.77
C MET A 1 22.28 -0.65 -39.40
N ALA A 2 22.95 -0.01 -38.43
CA ALA A 2 23.25 -0.59 -37.11
C ALA A 2 22.89 0.33 -35.93
N TYR A 3 22.29 1.50 -36.20
CA TYR A 3 21.97 2.51 -35.19
C TYR A 3 20.49 2.50 -34.75
N GLU A 4 19.62 1.74 -35.42
CA GLU A 4 18.19 1.64 -35.06
C GLU A 4 17.89 0.58 -33.98
N ASN A 5 18.87 -0.25 -33.61
CA ASN A 5 18.66 -1.34 -32.66
C ASN A 5 18.91 -0.96 -31.19
N GLU A 6 19.59 0.15 -30.90
CA GLU A 6 19.82 0.59 -29.51
C GLU A 6 18.71 1.52 -29.00
N ALA A 7 18.08 2.30 -29.88
CA ALA A 7 16.95 3.16 -29.52
C ALA A 7 15.70 2.37 -29.10
N ASN A 8 15.54 1.13 -29.60
CA ASN A 8 14.40 0.28 -29.25
C ASN A 8 14.55 -0.41 -27.87
N LYS A 9 15.73 -0.32 -27.23
CA LYS A 9 15.93 -0.89 -25.88
C LYS A 9 15.45 0.04 -24.76
N GLN A 10 15.10 1.29 -25.07
CA GLN A 10 14.79 2.32 -24.08
C GLN A 10 13.28 2.56 -23.85
N THR A 11 12.39 1.81 -24.51
CA THR A 11 10.93 2.01 -24.40
C THR A 11 10.13 0.76 -24.05
N GLU A 12 10.72 -0.21 -23.35
CA GLU A 12 9.99 -1.35 -22.80
C GLU A 12 10.08 -1.36 -21.26
N ILE A 13 9.41 -0.41 -20.63
CA ILE A 13 9.00 -0.54 -19.21
C ILE A 13 7.57 -1.06 -19.20
N THR A 14 7.37 -2.26 -19.71
CA THR A 14 6.08 -2.95 -19.67
C THR A 14 6.36 -4.41 -19.38
N GLY A 15 6.21 -4.81 -18.13
CA GLY A 15 6.26 -6.24 -17.81
C GLY A 15 6.59 -6.64 -16.39
N THR A 16 7.20 -5.78 -15.57
CA THR A 16 7.58 -6.18 -14.20
C THR A 16 7.60 -5.02 -13.20
N TRP A 17 7.52 -5.34 -11.91
CA TRP A 17 7.75 -4.37 -10.85
C TRP A 17 9.24 -4.01 -10.81
N GLU A 18 9.58 -2.71 -10.93
CA GLU A 18 10.95 -2.18 -10.75
C GLU A 18 11.60 -2.44 -9.37
N VAL A 19 10.84 -3.00 -8.43
CA VAL A 19 11.23 -3.23 -7.04
C VAL A 19 10.61 -4.53 -6.60
N GLU A 20 11.35 -5.37 -5.87
CA GLU A 20 10.81 -6.63 -5.37
C GLU A 20 9.87 -6.39 -4.19
N LEU A 21 8.98 -7.34 -3.92
CA LEU A 21 7.98 -7.19 -2.86
C LEU A 21 8.63 -7.12 -1.47
N PHE A 22 9.74 -7.84 -1.27
CA PHE A 22 10.47 -7.91 0.00
C PHE A 22 11.59 -6.88 0.15
N ASP A 23 11.81 -6.01 -0.85
CA ASP A 23 12.68 -4.83 -0.72
C ASP A 23 12.11 -3.79 0.28
N CYS A 24 10.94 -4.06 0.86
CA CYS A 24 10.41 -3.38 2.04
C CYS A 24 11.19 -3.72 3.33
N SER A 25 11.93 -4.84 3.39
CA SER A 25 12.60 -5.34 4.59
C SER A 25 13.71 -4.42 5.13
N ALA A 26 14.17 -3.46 4.32
CA ALA A 26 15.04 -2.38 4.80
C ALA A 26 14.27 -1.52 5.83
N PRO A 27 14.77 -1.39 7.08
CA PRO A 27 13.98 -0.95 8.24
C PRO A 27 13.35 0.43 8.08
N HIS A 28 14.03 1.35 7.39
CA HIS A 28 13.54 2.72 7.17
C HIS A 28 12.31 2.79 6.24
N HIS A 29 12.18 1.88 5.28
CA HIS A 29 11.05 1.88 4.34
C HIS A 29 9.83 1.15 4.89
N LEU A 30 10.06 0.07 5.65
CA LEU A 30 9.02 -0.59 6.43
C LEU A 30 8.41 0.38 7.44
N LEU A 31 9.25 1.14 8.17
CA LEU A 31 8.80 2.12 9.14
C LEU A 31 7.92 3.20 8.49
N VAL A 32 8.29 3.74 7.33
CA VAL A 32 7.45 4.73 6.64
C VAL A 32 6.13 4.13 6.14
N ALA A 33 6.13 2.87 5.67
CA ALA A 33 4.91 2.21 5.21
C ALA A 33 3.97 1.81 6.38
N ILE A 34 4.52 1.51 7.55
CA ILE A 34 3.77 1.19 8.78
C ILE A 34 3.28 2.47 9.45
N VAL A 35 4.14 3.49 9.59
CA VAL A 35 3.83 4.74 10.30
C VAL A 35 3.04 5.69 9.41
N LEU A 36 3.18 5.64 8.09
CA LEU A 36 2.52 6.55 7.16
C LEU A 36 1.93 5.85 5.92
N PRO A 37 1.06 4.85 6.10
CA PRO A 37 0.42 4.14 4.99
C PRO A 37 -0.42 5.08 4.10
N CYS A 38 -0.98 6.15 4.68
CA CYS A 38 -1.71 7.19 3.96
C CYS A 38 -0.80 7.96 2.97
N GLY A 39 0.45 8.24 3.36
CA GLY A 39 1.42 8.93 2.51
C GLY A 39 1.87 8.06 1.35
N SER A 40 2.19 6.79 1.62
CA SER A 40 2.52 5.81 0.57
C SER A 40 1.37 5.62 -0.42
N ALA A 41 0.14 5.46 0.08
CA ALA A 41 -1.05 5.33 -0.75
C ALA A 41 -1.32 6.60 -1.59
N TYR A 42 -1.25 7.78 -0.98
CA TYR A 42 -1.38 9.07 -1.67
C TYR A 42 -0.35 9.20 -2.80
N TYR A 43 0.92 8.89 -2.52
CA TYR A 43 2.02 9.02 -3.47
C TYR A 43 1.82 8.11 -4.68
N SER A 44 1.48 6.84 -4.45
CA SER A 44 1.17 5.89 -5.52
C SER A 44 -0.07 6.30 -6.33
N ALA A 45 -1.14 6.70 -5.65
CA ALA A 45 -2.38 7.13 -6.28
C ALA A 45 -2.21 8.39 -7.14
N ARG A 46 -1.32 9.31 -6.72
CA ARG A 46 -1.02 10.54 -7.45
C ARG A 46 -0.34 10.25 -8.77
N ALA A 47 0.56 9.27 -8.81
CA ALA A 47 1.29 8.90 -10.02
C ALA A 47 0.37 8.33 -11.11
N ILE A 48 -0.65 7.57 -10.70
CA ILE A 48 -1.64 6.99 -11.61
C ILE A 48 -2.84 7.93 -11.87
N LYS A 49 -2.79 9.18 -11.39
CA LYS A 49 -3.85 10.19 -11.50
C LYS A 49 -5.23 9.69 -11.01
N LYS A 50 -5.27 8.85 -9.97
CA LYS A 50 -6.50 8.35 -9.33
C LYS A 50 -6.68 9.00 -7.97
N PHE A 51 -7.72 9.82 -7.81
CA PHE A 51 -8.18 10.46 -6.55
C PHE A 51 -7.22 10.37 -5.34
N PRO A 52 -6.03 10.99 -5.41
CA PRO A 52 -4.92 10.61 -4.52
C PRO A 52 -5.17 11.02 -3.07
N ILE A 53 -5.78 12.19 -2.88
CA ILE A 53 -6.15 12.72 -1.57
C ILE A 53 -7.19 11.81 -0.93
N VAL A 54 -8.22 11.43 -1.68
CA VAL A 54 -9.31 10.57 -1.18
C VAL A 54 -8.76 9.20 -0.78
N LEU A 55 -7.94 8.57 -1.63
CA LEU A 55 -7.36 7.26 -1.33
C LEU A 55 -6.38 7.30 -0.16
N GLY A 56 -5.51 8.32 -0.10
CA GLY A 56 -4.60 8.51 1.03
C GLY A 56 -5.35 8.69 2.35
N ILE A 57 -6.38 9.54 2.37
CA ILE A 57 -7.20 9.79 3.56
C ILE A 57 -7.96 8.54 3.98
N LEU A 58 -8.64 7.85 3.06
CA LEU A 58 -9.40 6.64 3.39
C LEU A 58 -8.50 5.54 3.93
N VAL A 59 -7.35 5.27 3.29
CA VAL A 59 -6.37 4.30 3.77
C VAL A 59 -5.87 4.67 5.17
N GLY A 60 -5.62 5.96 5.43
CA GLY A 60 -5.23 6.45 6.75
C GLY A 60 -6.31 6.23 7.82
N ILE A 61 -7.54 6.67 7.56
CA ILE A 61 -8.67 6.54 8.50
C ILE A 61 -8.87 5.08 8.88
N PHE A 62 -8.90 4.17 7.91
CA PHE A 62 -9.14 2.76 8.16
C PHE A 62 -7.97 2.07 8.87
N TYR A 63 -6.72 2.44 8.54
CA TYR A 63 -5.56 1.93 9.25
C TYR A 63 -5.54 2.36 10.71
N TYR A 64 -5.61 3.67 10.98
CA TYR A 64 -5.58 4.19 12.35
C TYR A 64 -6.82 3.80 13.15
N GLY A 65 -7.98 3.69 12.49
CA GLY A 65 -9.20 3.17 13.10
C GLY A 65 -9.05 1.72 13.56
N ALA A 66 -8.45 0.84 12.74
CA ALA A 66 -8.20 -0.55 13.10
C ALA A 66 -7.23 -0.65 14.30
N ILE A 67 -6.14 0.11 14.29
CA ILE A 67 -5.16 0.15 15.39
C ILE A 67 -5.80 0.70 16.66
N GLY A 68 -6.51 1.83 16.58
CA GLY A 68 -7.15 2.48 17.74
C GLY A 68 -8.20 1.59 18.39
N CYS A 69 -9.07 0.96 17.60
CA CYS A 69 -10.04 -0.01 18.10
C CYS A 69 -9.36 -1.24 18.73
N GLY A 70 -8.28 -1.75 18.13
CA GLY A 70 -7.51 -2.87 18.66
C GLY A 70 -6.85 -2.58 20.00
N VAL A 71 -6.19 -1.41 20.13
CA VAL A 71 -5.59 -0.96 21.39
C VAL A 71 -6.66 -0.76 22.46
N TYR A 72 -7.78 -0.13 22.12
CA TYR A 72 -8.90 0.03 23.06
C TYR A 72 -9.41 -1.32 23.57
N THR A 73 -9.59 -2.31 22.68
CA THR A 73 -10.03 -3.65 23.10
C THR A 73 -9.01 -4.33 24.00
N ALA A 74 -7.71 -4.18 23.72
CA ALA A 74 -6.67 -4.80 24.53
C ALA A 74 -6.62 -4.17 25.94
N LEU A 75 -6.71 -2.85 26.05
CA LEU A 75 -6.73 -2.14 27.32
C LEU A 75 -7.99 -2.46 28.14
N LYS A 76 -9.15 -2.55 27.48
CA LYS A 76 -10.41 -2.92 28.14
C LYS A 76 -10.46 -4.38 28.57
N TRP A 77 -9.86 -5.27 27.79
CA TRP A 77 -9.73 -6.68 28.15
C TRP A 77 -8.94 -6.87 29.44
N ASP A 78 -7.88 -6.08 29.63
CA ASP A 78 -7.05 -6.10 30.84
C ASP A 78 -7.81 -5.58 32.08
N GLU A 79 -8.55 -4.47 31.91
CA GLU A 79 -9.36 -3.87 32.99
C GLU A 79 -10.50 -4.78 33.47
N ASP A 80 -11.13 -5.51 32.55
CA ASP A 80 -12.26 -6.40 32.83
C ASP A 80 -11.84 -7.83 33.22
N ALA A 81 -10.57 -8.20 33.08
CA ALA A 81 -10.07 -9.52 33.48
C ALA A 81 -10.29 -9.80 34.99
N ASP A 82 -10.37 -8.75 35.81
CA ASP A 82 -10.57 -8.82 37.26
C ASP A 82 -12.06 -8.77 37.68
N LYS A 83 -13.00 -8.55 36.75
CA LYS A 83 -14.45 -8.41 37.03
C LYS A 83 -15.26 -9.44 36.24
N THR A 84 -15.85 -10.40 36.95
CA THR A 84 -16.67 -11.49 36.39
C THR A 84 -17.78 -11.01 35.44
N ILE A 85 -17.56 -11.24 34.14
CA ILE A 85 -18.47 -11.67 33.06
C ILE A 85 -19.92 -11.16 33.13
N SER A 86 -20.25 -10.13 32.32
CA SER A 86 -21.50 -10.09 31.51
C SER A 86 -21.60 -8.81 30.66
N MET A 87 -21.24 -7.64 31.19
CA MET A 87 -21.38 -6.36 30.46
C MET A 87 -20.16 -5.95 29.61
N GLY A 88 -18.93 -6.30 30.02
CA GLY A 88 -17.70 -6.03 29.24
C GLY A 88 -17.67 -6.75 27.88
N GLY A 89 -18.37 -7.88 27.75
CA GLY A 89 -18.38 -8.67 26.52
C GLY A 89 -19.08 -7.99 25.34
N LEU A 90 -20.13 -7.19 25.56
CA LEU A 90 -20.86 -6.57 24.44
C LEU A 90 -20.09 -5.39 23.84
N GLU A 91 -19.51 -4.53 24.67
CA GLU A 91 -18.72 -3.39 24.22
C GLU A 91 -17.43 -3.85 23.53
N VAL A 92 -16.72 -4.83 24.10
CA VAL A 92 -15.54 -5.45 23.45
C VAL A 92 -15.92 -6.06 22.10
N ARG A 93 -17.05 -6.77 21.99
CA ARG A 93 -17.53 -7.31 20.72
C ARG A 93 -17.79 -6.22 19.68
N LYS A 94 -18.49 -5.14 20.05
CA LYS A 94 -18.73 -4.00 19.14
C LYS A 94 -17.42 -3.39 18.66
N THR A 95 -16.45 -3.19 19.55
CA THR A 95 -15.16 -2.62 19.15
C THR A 95 -14.34 -3.58 18.28
N LEU A 96 -14.41 -4.90 18.52
CA LEU A 96 -13.81 -5.91 17.63
C LEU A 96 -14.44 -5.89 16.24
N PHE A 97 -15.77 -5.75 16.13
CA PHE A 97 -16.44 -5.57 14.84
C PHE A 97 -15.97 -4.30 14.14
N GLY A 98 -15.82 -3.19 14.88
CA GLY A 98 -15.27 -1.93 14.37
C GLY A 98 -13.84 -2.08 13.84
N ALA A 99 -12.97 -2.74 14.60
CA ALA A 99 -11.59 -3.03 14.20
C ALA A 99 -11.54 -3.91 12.94
N GLY A 100 -12.36 -4.97 12.90
CA GLY A 100 -12.47 -5.85 11.74
C GLY A 100 -12.96 -5.12 10.49
N TYR A 101 -14.02 -4.30 10.62
CA TYR A 101 -14.54 -3.49 9.53
C TYR A 101 -13.47 -2.52 8.98
N ALA A 102 -12.79 -1.78 9.87
CA ALA A 102 -11.75 -0.85 9.48
C ALA A 102 -10.56 -1.57 8.83
N GLY A 103 -10.11 -2.68 9.40
CA GLY A 103 -9.04 -3.51 8.84
C GLY A 103 -9.38 -4.02 7.44
N MET A 104 -10.58 -4.54 7.23
CA MET A 104 -11.02 -5.03 5.91
C MET A 104 -11.03 -3.92 4.85
N HIS A 105 -11.50 -2.72 5.19
CA HIS A 105 -11.51 -1.60 4.24
C HIS A 105 -10.09 -1.14 3.89
N PHE A 106 -9.19 -1.12 4.86
CA PHE A 106 -7.78 -0.86 4.61
C PHE A 106 -7.19 -1.88 3.62
N LEU A 107 -7.38 -3.18 3.85
CA LEU A 107 -6.85 -4.24 2.97
C LEU A 107 -7.43 -4.16 1.57
N ILE A 108 -8.76 -3.96 1.44
CA ILE A 108 -9.43 -3.76 0.15
C ILE A 108 -8.84 -2.54 -0.57
N GLY A 109 -8.64 -1.43 0.13
CA GLY A 109 -8.02 -0.23 -0.42
C GLY A 109 -6.62 -0.49 -1.00
N VAL A 110 -5.79 -1.24 -0.27
CA VAL A 110 -4.44 -1.61 -0.73
C VAL A 110 -4.49 -2.51 -1.97
N VAL A 111 -5.37 -3.53 -1.99
CA VAL A 111 -5.53 -4.43 -3.14
C VAL A 111 -6.02 -3.68 -4.38
N LEU A 112 -7.01 -2.79 -4.22
CA LEU A 112 -7.53 -1.99 -5.32
C LEU A 112 -6.47 -1.02 -5.87
N LEU A 113 -5.76 -0.33 -4.98
CA LEU A 113 -4.67 0.56 -5.36
C LEU A 113 -3.58 -0.20 -6.12
N ARG A 114 -3.21 -1.39 -5.64
CA ARG A 114 -2.24 -2.27 -6.30
C ARG A 114 -2.70 -2.69 -7.69
N GLY A 115 -3.96 -3.10 -7.83
CA GLY A 115 -4.53 -3.43 -9.13
C GLY A 115 -4.50 -2.24 -10.11
N TRP A 116 -4.81 -1.03 -9.64
CA TRP A 116 -4.74 0.17 -10.48
C TRP A 116 -3.32 0.56 -10.87
N VAL A 117 -2.35 0.46 -9.96
CA VAL A 117 -0.93 0.70 -10.27
C VAL A 117 -0.46 -0.26 -11.34
N ARG A 118 -0.78 -1.55 -11.22
CA ARG A 118 -0.42 -2.55 -12.22
C ARG A 118 -1.06 -2.30 -13.58
N ALA A 119 -2.35 -1.98 -13.60
CA ALA A 119 -3.07 -1.67 -14.83
C ALA A 119 -2.48 -0.43 -15.52
N PHE A 120 -2.07 0.58 -14.75
CA PHE A 120 -1.48 1.80 -15.29
C PHE A 120 -0.09 1.58 -15.88
N TYR A 121 0.75 0.76 -15.25
CA TYR A 121 2.12 0.47 -15.69
C TYR A 121 2.27 -0.82 -16.53
N GLY A 122 1.16 -1.46 -16.92
CA GLY A 122 1.20 -2.68 -17.74
C GLY A 122 1.89 -3.89 -17.06
N ILE A 123 1.78 -4.02 -15.74
CA ILE A 123 2.46 -5.08 -14.97
C ILE A 123 1.62 -6.38 -14.94
N PRO A 124 2.11 -7.51 -15.49
CA PRO A 124 1.36 -8.76 -15.76
C PRO A 124 0.95 -9.50 -14.50
N GLY A 125 -0.36 -9.72 -14.34
CA GLY A 125 -1.02 -10.39 -13.21
C GLY A 125 -2.47 -9.95 -13.07
N GLY A 126 -3.14 -10.31 -11.97
CA GLY A 126 -4.55 -10.01 -11.79
C GLY A 126 -4.97 -9.92 -10.33
N LYS A 127 -6.24 -9.61 -10.09
CA LYS A 127 -6.78 -9.39 -8.73
C LYS A 127 -6.52 -10.56 -7.78
N LEU A 128 -6.49 -11.80 -8.29
CA LEU A 128 -6.22 -13.00 -7.50
C LEU A 128 -4.76 -13.13 -7.05
N SER A 129 -3.79 -12.57 -7.80
CA SER A 129 -2.39 -12.52 -7.36
C SER A 129 -2.10 -11.33 -6.46
N ASP A 130 -2.92 -10.28 -6.52
CA ASP A 130 -2.78 -9.09 -5.67
C ASP A 130 -3.47 -9.23 -4.30
N ALA A 131 -4.51 -10.07 -4.19
CA ALA A 131 -5.23 -10.27 -2.93
C ALA A 131 -4.34 -10.84 -1.79
N PRO A 132 -3.54 -11.90 -1.99
CA PRO A 132 -2.65 -12.40 -0.93
C PRO A 132 -1.60 -11.37 -0.54
N VAL A 133 -1.05 -10.66 -1.52
CA VAL A 133 -0.03 -9.62 -1.30
C VAL A 133 -0.61 -8.43 -0.55
N GLY A 134 -1.81 -7.96 -0.91
CA GLY A 134 -2.46 -6.87 -0.22
C GLY A 134 -2.98 -7.24 1.18
N CYS A 135 -3.41 -8.49 1.39
CA CYS A 135 -3.95 -8.94 2.69
C CYS A 135 -2.87 -9.27 3.72
N PHE A 136 -1.82 -9.98 3.32
CA PHE A 136 -0.78 -10.47 4.24
C PHE A 136 0.48 -9.61 4.24
N LEU A 137 0.71 -8.83 3.19
CA LEU A 137 1.91 -8.01 2.98
C LEU A 137 1.54 -6.57 2.63
N SER A 138 0.47 -6.03 3.23
CA SER A 138 -0.10 -4.71 2.91
C SER A 138 0.93 -3.57 2.96
N CYS A 139 1.76 -3.53 4.00
CA CYS A 139 2.84 -2.54 4.13
C CYS A 139 3.90 -2.67 3.04
N CYS A 140 4.30 -3.90 2.70
CA CYS A 140 5.24 -4.18 1.62
C CYS A 140 4.66 -3.88 0.25
N ALA A 141 3.36 -4.11 0.05
CA ALA A 141 2.66 -3.72 -1.17
C ALA A 141 2.66 -2.20 -1.36
N LEU A 142 2.36 -1.43 -0.31
CA LEU A 142 2.42 0.05 -0.32
C LEU A 142 3.86 0.56 -0.57
N ALA A 143 4.85 -0.06 0.06
CA ALA A 143 6.26 0.26 -0.16
C ALA A 143 6.71 -0.05 -1.60
N GLN A 144 6.35 -1.21 -2.14
CA GLN A 144 6.67 -1.60 -3.51
C GLN A 144 6.05 -0.62 -4.52
N MET A 145 4.77 -0.27 -4.36
CA MET A 145 4.09 0.67 -5.26
C MET A 145 4.69 2.07 -5.22
N SER A 146 4.98 2.59 -4.02
CA SER A 146 5.55 3.94 -3.88
C SER A 146 6.97 4.01 -4.45
N LYS A 147 7.80 2.99 -4.21
CA LYS A 147 9.15 2.92 -4.79
C LYS A 147 9.12 2.72 -6.30
N HIS A 148 8.22 1.87 -6.82
CA HIS A 148 8.07 1.67 -8.26
C HIS A 148 7.79 3.00 -8.97
N VAL A 149 6.82 3.76 -8.46
CA VAL A 149 6.51 5.11 -8.95
C VAL A 149 7.74 6.03 -8.91
N ALA A 150 8.49 6.02 -7.80
CA ALA A 150 9.69 6.85 -7.67
C ALA A 150 10.75 6.49 -8.71
N LYS A 151 11.05 5.19 -8.91
CA LYS A 151 12.03 4.71 -9.89
C LYS A 151 11.62 5.01 -11.33
N VAL A 152 10.34 4.85 -11.67
CA VAL A 152 9.84 5.20 -13.00
C VAL A 152 10.00 6.71 -13.25
N LYS A 153 9.70 7.55 -12.24
CA LYS A 153 9.88 9.00 -12.34
C LYS A 153 11.35 9.40 -12.52
N THR A 154 12.28 8.80 -11.78
CA THR A 154 13.72 9.11 -11.91
C THR A 154 14.23 8.72 -13.29
N ARG A 155 13.91 7.51 -13.76
CA ARG A 155 14.30 7.05 -15.10
C ARG A 155 13.80 7.98 -16.20
N ALA A 156 12.53 8.41 -16.12
CA ALA A 156 11.96 9.37 -17.06
C ALA A 156 12.66 10.75 -17.04
N SER A 157 13.18 11.18 -15.88
CA SER A 157 13.96 12.41 -15.77
C SER A 157 15.35 12.26 -16.39
N ASP A 158 16.01 11.13 -16.16
CA ASP A 158 17.35 10.86 -16.66
C ASP A 158 17.36 10.75 -18.20
N THR A 159 16.34 10.10 -18.77
CA THR A 159 16.20 10.03 -20.24
C THR A 159 15.98 11.40 -20.86
N LEU A 160 15.18 12.28 -20.24
CA LEU A 160 14.99 13.64 -20.72
C LEU A 160 16.30 14.45 -20.68
N GLN A 161 17.10 14.28 -19.63
CA GLN A 161 18.42 14.94 -19.55
C GLN A 161 19.37 14.49 -20.65
N ALA A 162 19.36 13.20 -20.99
CA ALA A 162 20.20 12.64 -22.06
C ALA A 162 19.91 13.20 -23.46
N TYR A 163 18.69 13.65 -23.75
CA TYR A 163 18.34 14.33 -25.01
C TYR A 163 18.57 15.85 -25.00
N SER A 164 18.84 16.42 -23.82
CA SER A 164 19.07 17.86 -23.64
C SER A 164 20.56 18.25 -23.57
N ALA A 165 21.45 17.26 -23.57
CA ALA A 165 22.92 17.41 -23.57
C ALA A 165 23.47 17.20 -24.99
#